data_AF-A0A2E4EWH6-F1
#
_entry.id   AF-A0A2E4EWH6-F1
#
_cell.length_a   1.000
_cell.length_b   1.000
_cell.length_c   1.000
_cell.angle_alpha   90.00
_cell.angle_beta   90.00
_cell.angle_gamma   90.00
#
_symmetry.space_group_name_H-M   'P 1'
#
loop_
_entity.id
_entity.type
_entity.pdbx_description
1 polymer ?
#
loop_
_entity_poly.entity_id
_entity_poly.type
_entity_poly.pdbx_seq_one_letter_code
_entity_poly.pdbx_strand_id
1 'polypeptide(L)'
;MNSLRLEKAYKGWGSELTTEISLVESDMLRFARKSGGYIGAEVVEQKTRDGVPIHLVYCEVEATDADPMGNEPVLDGENIVGVTTSGGYGHCVQKSLAFAYVNTGFEAPGTTFDIRILGERRRATVLSEAAWDPKNVRLRS
;
A
#
# COMPACT_ATOMS: atom_id res chain seq x y z
N MET A 1 -17.10 -5.38 -3.38
CA MET A 1 -16.46 -4.22 -4.03
C MET A 1 -14.97 -4.07 -3.65
N ASN A 2 -14.58 -4.30 -2.39
CA ASN A 2 -13.19 -4.13 -1.95
C ASN A 2 -12.16 -5.03 -2.69
N SER A 3 -12.52 -6.28 -3.02
CA SER A 3 -11.62 -7.20 -3.75
C SER A 3 -11.13 -6.64 -5.09
N LEU A 4 -12.04 -6.21 -5.98
CA LEU A 4 -11.67 -5.76 -7.33
C LEU A 4 -10.76 -4.51 -7.33
N ARG A 5 -10.94 -3.58 -6.40
CA ARG A 5 -10.10 -2.37 -6.32
C ARG A 5 -8.70 -2.70 -5.77
N LEU A 6 -8.59 -3.68 -4.86
CA LEU A 6 -7.31 -4.18 -4.38
C LEU A 6 -6.51 -4.79 -5.53
N GLU A 7 -7.14 -5.64 -6.35
CA GLU A 7 -6.47 -6.26 -7.51
C GLU A 7 -5.90 -5.23 -8.49
N LYS A 8 -6.55 -4.07 -8.62
CA LYS A 8 -6.11 -2.93 -9.44
C LYS A 8 -5.15 -1.97 -8.72
N ALA A 9 -4.77 -2.26 -7.47
CA ALA A 9 -4.00 -1.40 -6.59
C ALA A 9 -4.58 0.03 -6.49
N TYR A 10 -5.91 0.16 -6.46
CA TYR A 10 -6.58 1.44 -6.24
C TYR A 10 -6.68 1.74 -4.75
N LYS A 11 -6.19 2.92 -4.36
CA LYS A 11 -6.14 3.41 -2.99
C LYS A 11 -7.50 3.98 -2.58
N GLY A 12 -7.96 3.65 -1.38
CA GLY A 12 -9.23 4.11 -0.82
C GLY A 12 -9.08 5.36 0.04
N TRP A 13 -10.03 6.31 -0.07
CA TRP A 13 -10.17 7.39 0.90
C TRP A 13 -10.82 6.87 2.17
N GLY A 14 -10.26 7.21 3.33
CA GLY A 14 -10.63 6.67 4.64
C GLY A 14 -9.87 5.38 5.02
N SER A 15 -9.05 4.83 4.13
CA SER A 15 -8.14 3.71 4.42
C SER A 15 -6.69 4.10 4.14
N GLU A 16 -6.28 4.09 2.88
CA GLU A 16 -4.93 4.46 2.45
C GLU A 16 -4.74 5.97 2.49
N LEU A 17 -5.79 6.71 2.12
CA LEU A 17 -5.75 8.17 2.01
C LEU A 17 -6.58 8.78 3.14
N THR A 18 -5.93 9.55 4.01
CA THR A 18 -6.58 10.28 5.10
C THR A 18 -6.06 11.73 5.11
N THR A 19 -6.58 12.56 6.01
CA THR A 19 -6.07 13.93 6.20
C THR A 19 -4.71 13.98 6.90
N GLU A 20 -4.26 12.86 7.47
CA GLU A 20 -2.99 12.75 8.21
C GLU A 20 -1.83 12.37 7.30
N ILE A 21 -2.11 11.85 6.10
CA ILE A 21 -1.12 11.36 5.17
C ILE A 21 -1.04 12.24 3.92
N SER A 22 0.17 12.63 3.52
CA SER A 22 0.40 13.42 2.30
C SER A 22 0.48 12.56 1.05
N LEU A 23 0.53 13.23 -0.11
CA LEU A 23 0.67 12.59 -1.41
C LEU A 23 2.03 11.88 -1.59
N VAL A 24 3.05 12.25 -0.81
CA VAL A 24 4.38 11.62 -0.87
C VAL A 24 4.33 10.26 -0.18
N GLU A 25 3.92 10.25 1.10
CA GLU A 25 3.77 9.03 1.90
C GLU A 25 2.82 8.03 1.24
N SER A 26 1.73 8.51 0.67
CA SER A 26 0.71 7.67 0.04
C SER A 26 1.04 7.24 -1.39
N ASP A 27 2.21 7.54 -1.95
CA ASP A 27 2.58 7.25 -3.36
C ASP A 27 1.50 7.76 -4.36
N MET A 28 1.15 9.04 -4.24
CA MET A 28 0.10 9.69 -5.04
C MET A 28 0.59 10.91 -5.83
N LEU A 29 1.91 11.16 -5.85
CA LEU A 29 2.50 12.28 -6.58
C LEU A 29 2.18 12.30 -8.08
N ARG A 30 1.91 11.13 -8.69
CA ARG A 30 1.48 11.05 -10.10
C ARG A 30 0.16 11.77 -10.41
N PHE A 31 -0.65 12.05 -9.39
CA PHE A 31 -1.90 12.80 -9.51
C PHE A 31 -1.77 14.27 -9.07
N ALA A 32 -0.63 14.65 -8.49
CA ALA A 32 -0.35 16.02 -8.11
C ALA A 32 0.14 16.85 -9.31
N ARG A 33 -0.01 18.17 -9.23
CA ARG A 33 0.72 19.07 -10.12
C ARG A 33 2.21 18.98 -9.80
N LYS A 34 3.06 19.16 -10.81
CA LYS A 34 4.53 19.09 -10.67
C LYS A 34 5.12 20.18 -9.77
N SER A 35 4.45 21.33 -9.66
CA SER A 35 4.89 22.47 -8.86
C SER A 35 3.73 23.43 -8.61
N GLY A 36 3.60 23.92 -7.38
CA GLY A 36 2.80 25.09 -6.99
C GLY A 36 1.32 25.16 -7.43
N GLY A 37 0.64 26.22 -6.97
CA GLY A 37 -0.70 26.57 -7.46
C GLY A 37 -1.83 25.67 -6.94
N TYR A 38 -1.64 25.01 -5.80
CA TYR A 38 -2.68 24.28 -5.07
C TYR A 38 -2.42 24.34 -3.56
N ILE A 39 -3.47 24.13 -2.76
CA ILE A 39 -3.38 24.14 -1.29
C ILE A 39 -2.47 23.00 -0.84
N GLY A 40 -1.46 23.31 -0.03
CA GLY A 40 -0.49 22.34 0.49
C GLY A 40 0.70 22.03 -0.43
N ALA A 41 0.86 22.75 -1.56
CA ALA A 41 1.95 22.53 -2.50
C ALA A 41 3.35 22.60 -1.85
N GLU A 42 3.60 23.62 -1.04
CA GLU A 42 4.90 23.82 -0.36
C GLU A 42 5.28 22.61 0.51
N VAL A 43 4.32 22.05 1.25
CA VAL A 43 4.53 20.89 2.12
C VAL A 43 4.81 19.63 1.29
N VAL A 44 4.08 19.41 0.19
CA VAL A 44 4.31 18.28 -0.70
C VAL A 44 5.70 18.37 -1.34
N GLU A 45 6.07 19.55 -1.84
CA GLU A 45 7.39 19.79 -2.43
C GLU A 45 8.52 19.62 -1.41
N GLN A 46 8.32 20.09 -0.17
CA GLN A 46 9.27 19.89 0.92
C GLN A 46 9.44 18.40 1.24
N LYS A 47 8.35 17.66 1.50
CA LYS A 47 8.41 16.22 1.77
C LYS A 47 9.02 15.41 0.63
N THR A 48 8.81 15.85 -0.62
CA THR A 48 9.43 15.20 -1.79
C THR A 48 10.95 15.38 -1.80
N ARG A 49 11.45 16.54 -1.37
CA ARG A 49 12.91 16.81 -1.29
C ARG A 49 13.55 16.17 -0.07
N ASP A 50 12.92 16.29 1.09
CA ASP A 50 13.48 15.90 2.38
C ASP A 50 13.31 14.39 2.64
N GLY A 51 12.38 13.74 1.93
CA GLY A 51 11.95 12.38 2.19
C GLY A 51 10.87 12.31 3.27
N VAL A 52 10.29 11.12 3.43
CA VAL A 52 9.24 10.83 4.42
C VAL A 52 9.60 9.58 5.21
N PRO A 53 9.14 9.44 6.46
CA PRO A 53 9.51 8.32 7.33
C PRO A 53 8.70 7.04 7.06
N ILE A 54 7.57 7.17 6.37
CA ILE A 54 6.66 6.07 6.06
C ILE A 54 6.22 6.12 4.60
N HIS A 55 5.96 4.95 4.02
CA HIS A 55 5.57 4.79 2.63
C HIS A 55 4.42 3.78 2.53
N LEU A 56 3.45 4.09 1.69
CA LEU A 56 2.39 3.15 1.34
C LEU A 56 2.90 2.13 0.33
N VAL A 57 2.84 0.85 0.70
CA VAL A 57 3.14 -0.28 -0.18
C VAL A 57 1.89 -1.08 -0.51
N TYR A 58 1.93 -1.74 -1.67
CA TYR A 58 0.97 -2.76 -2.07
C TYR A 58 1.67 -4.12 -2.04
N CYS A 59 1.11 -5.10 -1.35
CA CYS A 59 1.76 -6.39 -1.16
C CYS A 59 0.81 -7.58 -1.39
N GLU A 60 1.41 -8.69 -1.82
CA GLU A 60 0.82 -10.03 -1.76
C GLU A 60 1.15 -10.66 -0.42
N VAL A 61 0.20 -11.39 0.15
CA VAL A 61 0.33 -12.05 1.45
C VAL A 61 0.15 -13.55 1.29
N GLU A 62 1.07 -14.34 1.82
CA GLU A 62 1.01 -15.79 1.90
C GLU A 62 0.03 -16.23 3.01
N ALA A 63 -1.24 -15.86 2.84
CA ALA A 63 -2.32 -16.29 3.70
C ALA A 63 -2.76 -17.73 3.36
N THR A 64 -3.41 -18.38 4.31
CA THR A 64 -3.86 -19.78 4.19
C THR A 64 -5.37 -19.87 4.39
N ASP A 65 -5.86 -19.38 5.53
CA ASP A 65 -7.24 -19.50 5.98
C ASP A 65 -7.83 -18.17 6.49
N ALA A 66 -7.00 -17.12 6.59
CA ALA A 66 -7.41 -15.78 6.97
C ALA A 66 -6.69 -14.72 6.14
N ASP A 67 -7.45 -13.88 5.45
CA ASP A 67 -6.96 -12.73 4.70
C ASP A 67 -6.72 -11.51 5.60
N PRO A 68 -5.81 -10.60 5.22
CA PRO A 68 -5.70 -9.30 5.89
C PRO A 68 -6.98 -8.49 5.66
N MET A 69 -7.36 -7.69 6.66
CA MET A 69 -8.51 -6.79 6.60
C MET A 69 -8.09 -5.32 6.69
N GLY A 70 -7.01 -5.01 7.42
CA GLY A 70 -6.60 -3.67 7.82
C GLY A 70 -6.38 -3.57 9.33
N ASN A 71 -5.45 -2.72 9.75
CA ASN A 71 -4.97 -2.54 11.12
C ASN A 71 -4.16 -3.70 11.72
N GLU A 72 -3.74 -4.67 10.90
CA GLU A 72 -2.76 -5.66 11.32
C GLU A 72 -1.36 -5.04 11.38
N PRO A 73 -0.53 -5.40 12.38
CA PRO A 73 0.83 -4.90 12.47
C PRO A 73 1.73 -5.57 11.43
N VAL A 74 2.60 -4.77 10.82
CA VAL A 74 3.68 -5.22 9.93
C VAL A 74 4.96 -5.38 10.76
N LEU A 75 5.65 -6.50 10.58
CA LEU A 75 6.75 -6.94 11.43
C LEU A 75 8.01 -7.23 10.61
N ASP A 76 9.16 -6.78 11.14
CA ASP A 76 10.49 -7.24 10.75
C ASP A 76 11.16 -7.87 11.98
N GLY A 77 11.25 -9.20 11.99
CA GLY A 77 11.59 -9.95 13.20
C GLY A 77 10.58 -9.66 14.32
N GLU A 78 11.03 -9.14 15.46
CA GLU A 78 10.16 -8.76 16.58
C GLU A 78 9.69 -7.30 16.53
N ASN A 79 10.22 -6.50 15.60
CA ASN A 79 9.94 -5.07 15.55
C ASN A 79 8.69 -4.79 14.71
N ILE A 80 7.82 -3.90 15.19
CA ILE A 80 6.73 -3.36 14.39
C ILE A 80 7.30 -2.27 13.49
N VAL A 81 7.21 -2.48 12.18
CA VAL A 81 7.73 -1.56 11.15
C VAL A 81 6.63 -0.93 10.30
N GLY A 82 5.37 -1.18 10.63
CA GLY A 82 4.25 -0.64 9.87
C GLY A 82 2.89 -1.18 10.32
N VAL A 83 1.88 -0.82 9.54
CA VAL A 83 0.48 -1.24 9.76
C VAL A 83 -0.23 -1.37 8.42
N THR A 84 -1.03 -2.43 8.26
CA THR A 84 -1.90 -2.58 7.10
C THR A 84 -3.05 -1.58 7.15
N THR A 85 -3.43 -1.02 6.02
CA THR A 85 -4.58 -0.09 5.94
C THR A 85 -5.83 -0.81 5.43
N SER A 86 -5.65 -1.70 4.46
CA SER A 86 -6.71 -2.55 3.95
C SER A 86 -6.17 -3.85 3.38
N GLY A 87 -7.02 -4.86 3.32
CA GLY A 87 -6.70 -6.12 2.67
C GLY A 87 -7.91 -6.91 2.22
N GLY A 88 -7.63 -8.04 1.59
CA GLY A 88 -8.63 -9.05 1.25
C GLY A 88 -8.15 -9.98 0.14
N TYR A 89 -9.00 -10.96 -0.18
CA TYR A 89 -8.73 -11.91 -1.25
C TYR A 89 -9.08 -11.33 -2.64
N GLY A 90 -8.14 -11.39 -3.57
CA GLY A 90 -8.34 -11.13 -4.99
C GLY A 90 -8.78 -12.40 -5.72
N HIS A 91 -10.06 -12.49 -6.11
CA HIS A 91 -10.62 -13.69 -6.73
C HIS A 91 -10.12 -13.93 -8.17
N CYS A 92 -9.80 -12.89 -8.94
CA CYS A 92 -9.27 -13.03 -10.30
C CYS A 92 -7.81 -13.47 -10.29
N VAL A 93 -7.05 -13.07 -9.27
CA VAL A 93 -5.62 -13.39 -9.14
C VAL A 93 -5.34 -14.56 -8.19
N GLN A 94 -6.35 -15.02 -7.45
CA GLN A 94 -6.28 -16.08 -6.44
C GLN A 94 -5.23 -15.83 -5.34
N LYS A 95 -5.12 -14.58 -4.90
CA LYS A 95 -4.09 -14.12 -3.96
C LYS A 95 -4.69 -13.25 -2.87
N SER A 96 -4.13 -13.32 -1.67
CA SER A 96 -4.43 -12.38 -0.60
C SER A 96 -3.57 -11.14 -0.79
N LEU A 97 -4.20 -9.97 -0.74
CA LEU A 97 -3.61 -8.69 -1.09
C LEU A 97 -3.81 -7.70 0.04
N ALA A 98 -2.83 -6.84 0.26
CA ALA A 98 -2.93 -5.77 1.26
C ALA A 98 -2.26 -4.48 0.79
N PHE A 99 -2.73 -3.37 1.38
CA PHE A 99 -1.99 -2.14 1.47
C PHE A 99 -1.46 -1.97 2.89
N ALA A 100 -0.26 -1.41 3.01
CA ALA A 100 0.33 -1.11 4.31
C ALA A 100 1.19 0.15 4.28
N TYR A 101 1.15 0.93 5.35
CA TYR A 101 2.21 1.90 5.61
C TYR A 101 3.36 1.20 6.30
N VAL A 102 4.56 1.32 5.72
CA VAL A 102 5.79 0.76 6.26
C VAL A 102 6.83 1.86 6.46
N ASN A 103 7.73 1.67 7.41
CA ASN A 103 8.87 2.57 7.61
C ASN A 103 9.78 2.59 6.38
N THR A 104 10.47 3.71 6.18
CA THR A 104 11.51 3.84 5.15
C THR A 104 12.54 2.71 5.22
N GLY A 105 12.88 2.16 4.06
CA GLY A 105 13.72 0.98 3.89
C GLY A 105 12.94 -0.29 3.54
N PHE A 106 11.60 -0.28 3.68
CA PHE A 106 10.73 -1.43 3.39
C PHE A 106 9.85 -1.26 2.13
N GLU A 107 9.96 -0.14 1.43
CA GLU A 107 9.04 0.25 0.36
C GLU A 107 9.36 -0.35 -1.02
N ALA A 108 10.57 -0.87 -1.22
CA ALA A 108 11.02 -1.33 -2.52
C ALA A 108 10.29 -2.62 -2.96
N PRO A 109 9.90 -2.77 -4.25
CA PRO A 109 9.35 -4.02 -4.76
C PRO A 109 10.27 -5.22 -4.52
N GLY A 110 9.68 -6.36 -4.14
CA GLY A 110 10.39 -7.57 -3.74
C GLY A 110 10.84 -7.59 -2.27
N THR A 111 10.73 -6.48 -1.54
CA THR A 111 10.94 -6.47 -0.09
C THR A 111 9.93 -7.40 0.59
N THR A 112 10.37 -8.11 1.63
CA THR A 112 9.50 -9.00 2.41
C THR A 112 9.47 -8.60 3.88
N PHE A 113 8.33 -8.82 4.50
CA PHE A 113 8.08 -8.64 5.93
C PHE A 113 6.94 -9.58 6.36
N ASP A 114 6.64 -9.65 7.64
CA ASP A 114 5.51 -10.44 8.15
C ASP A 114 4.32 -9.53 8.48
N ILE A 115 3.11 -9.98 8.19
CA ILE A 115 1.87 -9.37 8.68
C ILE A 115 1.28 -10.32 9.73
N ARG A 116 0.95 -9.81 10.91
CA ARG A 116 0.33 -10.63 11.96
C ARG A 116 -1.19 -10.68 11.79
N ILE A 117 -1.70 -11.77 11.25
CA ILE A 117 -3.12 -12.00 11.01
C ILE A 117 -3.63 -13.01 12.04
N LEU A 118 -4.58 -12.60 12.88
CA LEU A 118 -5.18 -13.43 13.94
C LEU A 118 -4.14 -14.13 14.85
N GLY A 119 -3.02 -13.46 15.12
CA GLY A 119 -1.94 -13.98 15.97
C GLY A 119 -0.85 -14.75 15.22
N GLU A 120 -1.06 -15.09 13.96
CA GLU A 120 -0.11 -15.81 13.13
C GLU A 120 0.65 -14.86 12.19
N ARG A 121 1.94 -15.14 11.96
CA ARG A 121 2.77 -14.36 11.04
C ARG A 121 2.64 -14.90 9.64
N ARG A 122 2.18 -14.07 8.71
CA ARG A 122 2.06 -14.40 7.29
C ARG A 122 3.05 -13.56 6.51
N ARG A 123 3.90 -14.21 5.72
CA ARG A 123 4.88 -13.50 4.89
C ARG A 123 4.15 -12.66 3.84
N ALA A 124 4.59 -11.43 3.68
CA ALA A 124 4.11 -10.52 2.65
C ALA A 124 5.28 -10.04 1.79
N THR A 125 5.01 -9.84 0.50
CA THR A 125 6.00 -9.38 -0.48
C THR A 125 5.46 -8.14 -1.19
N VAL A 126 6.23 -7.06 -1.22
CA VAL A 126 5.88 -5.81 -1.90
C VAL A 126 5.85 -6.02 -3.41
N LEU A 127 4.76 -5.63 -4.05
CA LEU A 127 4.54 -5.73 -5.49
C LEU A 127 4.91 -4.42 -6.19
N SER A 128 5.52 -4.51 -7.38
CA SER A 128 5.84 -3.33 -8.20
C SER A 128 4.64 -2.75 -8.94
N GLU A 129 3.63 -3.57 -9.22
CA GLU A 129 2.45 -3.20 -10.01
C GLU A 129 1.18 -3.82 -9.42
N ALA A 130 0.03 -3.39 -9.94
CA ALA A 130 -1.25 -4.02 -9.63
C ALA A 130 -1.24 -5.52 -9.99
N ALA A 131 -1.85 -6.35 -9.14
CA ALA A 131 -1.90 -7.79 -9.35
C ALA A 131 -2.73 -8.16 -10.59
N TRP A 132 -3.68 -7.31 -10.99
CA TRP A 132 -4.55 -7.51 -12.14
C TRP A 132 -4.45 -6.38 -13.18
N ASP A 133 -4.23 -6.78 -14.43
CA ASP A 133 -4.18 -5.89 -15.60
C ASP A 133 -3.36 -4.61 -15.34
N PRO A 134 -2.06 -4.71 -14.99
CA PRO A 134 -1.25 -3.56 -14.57
C PRO A 134 -1.16 -2.47 -15.66
N LYS A 135 -1.28 -2.87 -16.93
CA LYS A 135 -1.26 -1.97 -18.10
C LYS A 135 -2.61 -1.33 -18.41
N ASN A 136 -3.67 -1.66 -17.66
CA ASN A 136 -5.05 -1.18 -17.87
C ASN A 136 -5.54 -1.40 -19.32
N VAL A 137 -5.19 -2.54 -19.94
CA VAL A 137 -5.55 -2.83 -21.33
C VAL A 137 -7.07 -2.95 -21.47
N ARG A 138 -7.74 -3.59 -20.49
CA ARG A 138 -9.19 -3.82 -20.53
C ARG A 138 -10.02 -2.57 -20.28
N LEU A 139 -9.47 -1.56 -19.62
CA LEU A 139 -10.15 -0.28 -19.38
C LEU A 139 -10.08 0.68 -20.57
N ARG A 140 -9.14 0.45 -21.51
CA ARG A 140 -8.87 1.33 -22.65
C ARG A 140 -9.58 0.90 -23.93
N SER A 141 -10.09 -0.33 -23.96
CA SER A 141 -10.81 -0.93 -25.10
C SER A 141 -12.29 -0.62 -25.07
#